data_AF-A0A1H5ZUV6-F1
#
_entry.id   AF-A0A1H5ZUV6-F1
#
_cell.length_a   1.000
_cell.length_b   1.000
_cell.length_c   1.000
_cell.angle_alpha   90.00
_cell.angle_beta   90.00
_cell.angle_gamma   90.00
#
_symmetry.space_group_name_H-M   'P 1'
#
loop_
_entity.id
_entity.type
_entity.pdbx_description
1 polymer ?
#
loop_
_entity_poly.entity_id
_entity_poly.type
_entity_poly.pdbx_seq_one_letter_code
_entity_poly.pdbx_strand_id
1 'polypeptide(L)'
;MRISNDYAWLGDVPDAPLMIKEAVRIGKLNTYEIPGPKSNPEIMKLAEIAGVRDIYKNDDTAWCAVAMCAICILTYKTLLFSGFDRLRAKSFLQFGVKAPVPMFGDILVFTRTGGGHVGMYVGEDAVCYHVVGGNQSNQYNVTRVAKNRLTEARRPKYIIQPKSVKRVFLNSNGVVSTNES
;
A
#
# COMPACT_ATOMS: atom_id res chain seq x y z
N MET A 1 4.69 12.80 -10.15
CA MET A 1 3.68 12.02 -9.40
C MET A 1 2.80 11.34 -10.44
N ARG A 2 2.70 10.00 -10.46
CA ARG A 2 1.64 9.32 -11.23
C ARG A 2 0.43 8.94 -10.38
N ILE A 3 0.50 9.19 -9.07
CA ILE A 3 -0.72 9.39 -8.29
C ILE A 3 -1.46 10.58 -8.97
N SER A 4 -2.71 10.35 -9.39
CA SER A 4 -3.51 11.36 -10.10
C SER A 4 -3.49 12.69 -9.34
N ASN A 5 -3.58 13.82 -10.05
CA ASN A 5 -3.76 15.13 -9.45
C ASN A 5 -4.96 15.17 -8.48
N ASP A 6 -5.95 14.28 -8.68
CA ASP A 6 -7.08 14.07 -7.77
C ASP A 6 -6.66 13.70 -6.33
N TYR A 7 -5.44 13.20 -6.14
CA TYR A 7 -4.90 12.82 -4.83
C TYR A 7 -3.67 13.65 -4.43
N ALA A 8 -3.39 14.77 -5.11
CA ALA A 8 -2.27 15.64 -4.76
C ALA A 8 -2.35 16.14 -3.30
N TRP A 9 -3.59 16.34 -2.81
CA TRP A 9 -3.91 16.75 -1.44
C TRP A 9 -3.30 15.84 -0.36
N LEU A 10 -2.96 14.58 -0.67
CA LEU A 10 -2.30 13.67 0.27
C LEU A 10 -0.96 14.22 0.78
N GLY A 11 -0.28 15.05 -0.03
CA GLY A 11 0.97 15.72 0.36
C GLY A 11 0.78 16.82 1.40
N ASP A 12 -0.44 17.34 1.53
CA ASP A 12 -0.74 18.56 2.29
C ASP A 12 -1.57 18.29 3.55
N VAL A 13 -1.91 17.02 3.83
CA VAL A 13 -2.69 16.62 5.01
C VAL A 13 -1.93 16.99 6.29
N PRO A 14 -2.48 17.92 7.11
CA PRO A 14 -1.90 18.23 8.41
C PRO A 14 -1.87 16.97 9.28
N ASP A 15 -0.81 16.80 10.06
CA ASP A 15 -0.61 15.66 10.99
C ASP A 15 -0.66 14.25 10.38
N ALA A 16 -0.57 14.10 9.05
CA ALA A 16 -0.60 12.81 8.38
C ALA A 16 0.34 11.77 9.01
N PRO A 17 -0.09 10.49 9.15
CA PRO A 17 0.79 9.43 9.63
C PRO A 17 2.08 9.34 8.80
N LEU A 18 3.21 9.03 9.43
CA LEU A 18 4.50 8.87 8.73
C LEU A 18 4.41 7.87 7.56
N MET A 19 3.63 6.80 7.72
CA MET A 19 3.38 5.82 6.65
C MET A 19 2.75 6.45 5.41
N ILE A 20 1.80 7.37 5.58
CA ILE A 20 1.20 8.11 4.46
C ILE A 20 2.22 9.03 3.80
N LYS A 21 2.98 9.79 4.59
CA LYS A 21 4.03 10.68 4.05
C LYS A 21 5.04 9.89 3.22
N GLU A 22 5.41 8.71 3.69
CA GLU A 22 6.34 7.82 3.00
C GLU A 22 5.72 7.19 1.74
N ALA A 23 4.45 6.80 1.76
CA ALA A 23 3.73 6.37 0.56
C ALA A 23 3.67 7.46 -0.51
N VAL A 24 3.40 8.71 -0.13
CA VAL A 24 3.40 9.86 -1.05
C VAL A 24 4.81 10.08 -1.61
N ARG A 25 5.86 9.94 -0.79
CA ARG A 25 7.26 10.03 -1.24
C ARG A 25 7.57 8.96 -2.30
N ILE A 26 7.24 7.70 -2.02
CA ILE A 26 7.47 6.57 -2.95
C ILE A 26 6.68 6.74 -4.25
N GLY A 27 5.42 7.19 -4.19
CA GLY A 27 4.59 7.45 -5.39
C GLY A 27 5.02 8.67 -6.22
N LYS A 28 5.94 9.49 -5.70
CA LYS A 28 6.62 10.54 -6.47
C LYS A 28 7.86 10.03 -7.21
N LEU A 29 8.37 8.84 -6.86
CA LEU A 29 9.48 8.19 -7.55
C LEU A 29 9.00 7.50 -8.83
N ASN A 30 9.94 7.12 -9.71
CA ASN A 30 9.66 6.37 -10.93
C ASN A 30 9.43 4.88 -10.62
N THR A 31 8.38 4.55 -9.88
CA THR A 31 8.10 3.19 -9.36
C THR A 31 7.11 2.42 -10.25
N TYR A 32 7.56 2.06 -11.46
CA TYR A 32 6.81 1.22 -12.40
C TYR A 32 7.69 0.07 -12.90
N GLU A 33 7.09 -1.10 -13.11
CA GLU A 33 7.79 -2.27 -13.62
C GLU A 33 8.36 -1.99 -15.01
N ILE A 34 9.55 -2.53 -15.28
CA ILE A 34 10.15 -2.51 -16.61
C ILE A 34 9.97 -3.92 -17.21
N PRO A 35 9.10 -4.11 -18.22
CA PRO A 35 8.93 -5.42 -18.82
C PRO A 35 10.25 -5.98 -19.39
N GLY A 36 10.52 -7.25 -19.11
CA GLY A 36 11.67 -7.98 -19.66
C GLY A 36 12.83 -8.13 -18.68
N PRO A 37 14.08 -8.26 -19.15
CA PRO A 37 15.21 -8.68 -18.29
C PRO A 37 15.72 -7.58 -17.35
N LYS A 38 15.21 -6.35 -17.46
CA LYS A 38 15.61 -5.22 -16.62
C LYS A 38 14.59 -5.04 -15.52
N SER A 39 15.04 -4.59 -14.37
CA SER A 39 14.14 -4.22 -13.28
C SER A 39 14.28 -2.77 -12.87
N ASN A 40 13.18 -2.20 -12.41
CA ASN A 40 13.15 -0.86 -11.90
C ASN A 40 14.02 -0.73 -10.63
N PRO A 41 15.04 0.15 -10.61
CA PRO A 41 15.95 0.28 -9.48
C PRO A 41 15.25 0.71 -8.19
N GLU A 42 14.16 1.49 -8.27
CA GLU A 42 13.38 1.89 -7.09
C GLU A 42 12.64 0.71 -6.48
N ILE A 43 12.04 -0.16 -7.31
CA ILE A 43 11.38 -1.38 -6.83
C ILE A 43 12.40 -2.32 -6.19
N MET A 44 13.58 -2.47 -6.80
CA MET A 44 14.66 -3.27 -6.23
C MET A 44 15.19 -2.69 -4.92
N LYS A 45 15.21 -1.35 -4.76
CA LYS A 45 15.58 -0.70 -3.50
C LYS A 45 14.53 -0.95 -2.42
N LEU A 46 13.24 -0.97 -2.75
CA LEU A 46 12.19 -1.38 -1.80
C LEU A 46 12.39 -2.84 -1.34
N ALA A 47 12.81 -3.74 -2.23
CA ALA A 47 13.12 -5.13 -1.88
C ALA A 47 14.34 -5.25 -0.94
N GLU A 48 15.36 -4.41 -1.13
CA GLU A 48 16.51 -4.31 -0.21
C GLU A 48 16.09 -3.82 1.17
N ILE A 49 15.31 -2.74 1.24
CA ILE A 49 14.78 -2.18 2.50
C ILE A 49 13.88 -3.21 3.20
N ALA A 50 13.04 -3.91 2.45
CA ALA A 50 12.21 -4.99 2.94
C ALA A 50 13.01 -6.24 3.36
N GLY A 51 14.33 -6.28 3.14
CA GLY A 51 15.19 -7.40 3.53
C GLY A 51 14.87 -8.70 2.79
N VAL A 52 14.45 -8.60 1.52
CA VAL A 52 14.05 -9.76 0.69
C VAL A 52 14.85 -9.85 -0.61
N ARG A 53 15.92 -9.07 -0.79
CA ARG A 53 16.70 -9.04 -2.04
C ARG A 53 17.23 -10.41 -2.47
N ASP A 54 17.51 -11.29 -1.51
CA ASP A 54 17.99 -12.65 -1.76
C ASP A 54 16.95 -13.58 -2.38
N ILE A 55 15.66 -13.30 -2.20
CA ILE A 55 14.54 -14.11 -2.72
C ILE A 55 13.72 -13.38 -3.79
N TYR A 56 13.74 -12.05 -3.80
CA TYR A 56 13.06 -11.21 -4.79
C TYR A 56 14.07 -10.79 -5.88
N LYS A 57 13.95 -11.38 -7.08
CA LYS A 57 14.99 -11.27 -8.13
C LYS A 57 14.72 -10.20 -9.17
N ASN A 58 13.46 -9.93 -9.50
CA ASN A 58 13.01 -8.98 -10.51
C ASN A 58 11.69 -8.31 -10.10
N ASP A 59 11.32 -7.25 -10.79
CA ASP A 59 10.08 -6.49 -10.62
C ASP A 59 8.84 -7.11 -11.28
N ASP A 60 9.00 -8.14 -12.12
CA ASP A 60 7.89 -8.96 -12.61
C ASP A 60 7.17 -9.74 -11.47
N THR A 61 7.84 -9.90 -10.32
CA THR A 61 7.26 -10.54 -9.14
C THR A 61 6.35 -9.55 -8.40
N ALA A 62 5.14 -9.96 -8.05
CA ALA A 62 4.18 -9.09 -7.35
C ALA A 62 4.79 -8.44 -6.09
N TRP A 63 4.80 -7.09 -6.06
CA TRP A 63 5.56 -6.31 -5.07
C TRP A 63 4.72 -5.40 -4.18
N CYS A 64 3.39 -5.59 -4.14
CA CYS A 64 2.50 -4.88 -3.20
C CYS A 64 2.94 -5.05 -1.73
N ALA A 65 3.25 -6.30 -1.33
CA ALA A 65 3.73 -6.61 0.02
C ALA A 65 5.16 -6.10 0.27
N VAL A 66 6.02 -6.11 -0.75
CA VAL A 66 7.39 -5.58 -0.67
C VAL A 66 7.36 -4.08 -0.40
N ALA A 67 6.58 -3.32 -1.17
CA ALA A 67 6.42 -1.88 -0.97
C ALA A 67 5.85 -1.56 0.42
N MET A 68 4.85 -2.33 0.89
CA MET A 68 4.28 -2.14 2.22
C MET A 68 5.28 -2.45 3.34
N CYS A 69 6.08 -3.52 3.19
CA CYS A 69 7.15 -3.85 4.14
C CYS A 69 8.17 -2.72 4.23
N ALA A 70 8.60 -2.17 3.09
CA ALA A 70 9.54 -1.06 3.04
C ALA A 70 8.98 0.18 3.75
N ILE A 71 7.71 0.54 3.52
CA ILE A 71 7.04 1.66 4.21
C ILE A 71 7.01 1.42 5.73
N CYS A 72 6.64 0.21 6.17
CA CYS A 72 6.63 -0.12 7.59
C CYS A 72 8.02 0.04 8.21
N ILE A 73 9.08 -0.45 7.55
CA ILE A 73 10.46 -0.36 8.05
C ILE A 73 10.95 1.08 8.10
N LEU A 74 10.76 1.86 7.03
CA LEU A 74 11.16 3.27 6.94
C LEU A 74 10.44 4.17 7.95
N THR A 75 9.30 3.72 8.46
CA THR A 75 8.48 4.45 9.44
C THR A 75 8.45 3.77 10.80
N TYR A 76 9.46 2.93 11.08
CA TYR A 76 9.73 2.31 12.37
C TYR A 76 8.57 1.48 12.92
N LYS A 77 7.83 0.80 12.03
CA LYS A 77 6.76 -0.11 12.40
C LYS A 77 7.28 -1.54 12.51
N THR A 78 6.83 -2.24 13.55
CA THR A 78 7.15 -3.65 13.76
C THR A 78 6.40 -4.54 12.77
N LEU A 79 7.14 -5.42 12.10
CA LEU A 79 6.61 -6.53 11.32
C LEU A 79 6.83 -7.82 12.10
N LEU A 80 5.77 -8.62 12.30
CA LEU A 80 5.83 -9.90 13.03
C LEU A 80 6.11 -11.10 12.13
N PHE A 81 6.59 -10.84 10.90
CA PHE A 81 6.88 -11.85 9.89
C PHE A 81 8.15 -11.48 9.10
N SER A 82 8.80 -12.48 8.51
CA SER A 82 10.12 -12.36 7.89
C SER A 82 10.25 -13.28 6.66
N GLY A 83 11.39 -13.16 5.95
CA GLY A 83 11.69 -14.01 4.80
C GLY A 83 10.60 -13.95 3.71
N PHE A 84 10.18 -15.12 3.24
CA PHE A 84 9.19 -15.24 2.17
C PHE A 84 7.83 -14.61 2.53
N ASP A 85 7.46 -14.55 3.81
CA ASP A 85 6.19 -13.95 4.22
C ASP A 85 6.14 -12.43 3.95
N ARG A 86 7.29 -11.77 3.75
CA ARG A 86 7.34 -10.36 3.33
C ARG A 86 6.92 -10.15 1.87
N LEU A 87 6.79 -11.21 1.08
CA LEU A 87 6.24 -11.16 -0.29
C LEU A 87 4.73 -11.42 -0.31
N ARG A 88 4.11 -11.77 0.83
CA ARG A 88 2.71 -12.19 0.91
C ARG A 88 1.82 -11.10 1.51
N ALA A 89 0.84 -10.63 0.75
CA ALA A 89 -0.16 -9.66 1.23
C ALA A 89 -0.88 -10.12 2.51
N LYS A 90 -1.21 -11.41 2.62
CA LYS A 90 -1.91 -11.98 3.78
C LYS A 90 -1.09 -11.94 5.08
N SER A 91 0.23 -11.82 5.02
CA SER A 91 1.07 -11.70 6.23
C SER A 91 0.73 -10.44 7.03
N PHE A 92 0.24 -9.40 6.36
CA PHE A 92 -0.20 -8.16 7.01
C PHE A 92 -1.42 -8.32 7.90
N LEU A 93 -2.14 -9.45 7.88
CA LEU A 93 -3.17 -9.75 8.89
C LEU A 93 -2.60 -9.77 10.32
N GLN A 94 -1.28 -9.95 10.47
CA GLN A 94 -0.58 -9.92 11.77
C GLN A 94 -0.10 -8.51 12.16
N PHE A 95 -0.20 -7.52 11.27
CA PHE A 95 0.32 -6.17 11.51
C PHE A 95 -0.56 -5.38 12.49
N GLY A 96 0.04 -4.58 13.37
CA GLY A 96 -0.70 -3.60 14.18
C GLY A 96 -1.87 -4.20 14.98
N VAL A 97 -3.03 -3.53 14.96
CA VAL A 97 -4.28 -3.99 15.58
C VAL A 97 -5.40 -4.07 14.55
N LYS A 98 -6.37 -4.97 14.75
CA LYS A 98 -7.54 -5.08 13.87
C LYS A 98 -8.36 -3.79 13.92
N ALA A 99 -8.75 -3.27 12.77
CA ALA A 99 -9.58 -2.07 12.64
C ALA A 99 -10.96 -2.47 12.07
N PRO A 100 -12.05 -2.42 12.86
CA PRO A 100 -13.40 -2.70 12.36
C PRO A 100 -13.86 -1.72 11.29
N VAL A 101 -13.37 -0.48 11.37
CA VAL A 101 -13.67 0.59 10.42
C VAL A 101 -12.35 1.13 9.88
N PRO A 102 -12.05 0.92 8.58
CA PRO A 102 -10.88 1.49 7.93
C PRO A 102 -10.83 3.01 8.03
N MET A 103 -9.65 3.55 8.32
CA MET A 103 -9.37 4.99 8.38
C MET A 103 -8.05 5.32 7.69
N PHE A 104 -7.82 6.61 7.47
CA PHE A 104 -6.61 7.14 6.84
C PHE A 104 -5.31 6.54 7.41
N GLY A 105 -4.54 5.86 6.56
CA GLY A 105 -3.28 5.20 6.92
C GLY A 105 -3.40 3.76 7.44
N ASP A 106 -4.60 3.22 7.58
CA ASP A 106 -4.78 1.79 7.89
C ASP A 106 -4.30 0.92 6.71
N ILE A 107 -3.63 -0.19 7.01
CA ILE A 107 -3.29 -1.19 6.01
C ILE A 107 -4.55 -2.00 5.68
N LEU A 108 -4.86 -2.13 4.39
CA LEU A 108 -5.96 -2.94 3.90
C LEU A 108 -5.43 -4.18 3.22
N VAL A 109 -5.92 -5.35 3.65
CA VAL A 109 -5.62 -6.64 3.03
C VAL A 109 -6.85 -7.09 2.26
N PHE A 110 -6.67 -7.36 0.97
CA PHE A 110 -7.72 -7.78 0.05
C PHE A 110 -7.49 -9.20 -0.45
N THR A 111 -8.59 -9.88 -0.78
CA THR A 111 -8.56 -11.14 -1.52
C THR A 111 -8.73 -10.87 -3.03
N ARG A 112 -8.05 -11.67 -3.86
CA ARG A 112 -8.22 -11.68 -5.32
C ARG A 112 -8.04 -13.09 -5.89
N THR A 113 -8.50 -13.31 -7.11
CA THR A 113 -8.16 -14.52 -7.86
C THR A 113 -6.63 -14.56 -8.04
N GLY A 114 -6.00 -15.68 -7.66
CA GLY A 114 -4.54 -15.84 -7.75
C GLY A 114 -3.74 -15.24 -6.58
N GLY A 115 -4.37 -14.72 -5.51
CA GLY A 115 -3.63 -14.32 -4.31
C GLY A 115 -4.33 -13.29 -3.42
N GLY A 116 -3.52 -12.49 -2.72
CA GLY A 116 -4.00 -11.31 -2.00
C GLY A 116 -3.44 -10.02 -2.62
N HIS A 117 -3.95 -8.89 -2.14
CA HIS A 117 -3.36 -7.57 -2.37
C HIS A 117 -3.29 -6.81 -1.05
N VAL A 118 -2.31 -5.92 -0.90
CA VAL A 118 -2.14 -5.08 0.28
C VAL A 118 -1.78 -3.67 -0.13
N GLY A 119 -2.42 -2.70 0.51
CA GLY A 119 -2.20 -1.27 0.31
C GLY A 119 -2.64 -0.50 1.56
N MET A 120 -2.62 0.83 1.51
CA MET A 120 -3.11 1.67 2.60
C MET A 120 -4.36 2.43 2.19
N TYR A 121 -5.30 2.56 3.12
CA TYR A 121 -6.47 3.41 2.97
C TYR A 121 -6.05 4.88 2.86
N VAL A 122 -6.48 5.55 1.79
CA VAL A 122 -6.40 7.01 1.66
C VAL A 122 -7.78 7.67 1.56
N GLY A 123 -8.82 6.89 1.30
CA GLY A 123 -10.22 7.33 1.31
C GLY A 123 -11.17 6.23 0.87
N GLU A 124 -12.44 6.57 0.71
CA GLU A 124 -13.47 5.67 0.23
C GLU A 124 -14.60 6.43 -0.46
N ASP A 125 -15.30 5.76 -1.36
CA ASP A 125 -16.59 6.19 -1.88
C ASP A 125 -17.69 5.19 -1.45
N ALA A 126 -18.88 5.25 -2.03
CA ALA A 126 -19.98 4.37 -1.66
C ALA A 126 -19.62 2.87 -1.78
N VAL A 127 -18.87 2.49 -2.81
CA VAL A 127 -18.66 1.08 -3.21
C VAL A 127 -17.21 0.63 -3.14
N CYS A 128 -16.24 1.54 -3.09
CA CYS A 128 -14.80 1.24 -3.11
C CYS A 128 -14.02 1.92 -1.99
N TYR A 129 -12.90 1.31 -1.61
CA TYR A 129 -11.78 1.97 -0.95
C TYR A 129 -10.84 2.54 -1.99
N HIS A 130 -10.24 3.68 -1.68
CA HIS A 130 -9.16 4.29 -2.46
C HIS A 130 -7.86 3.91 -1.75
N VAL A 131 -7.00 3.17 -2.46
CA VAL A 131 -5.89 2.41 -1.89
C VAL A 131 -4.59 2.86 -2.52
N VAL A 132 -3.67 3.39 -1.71
CA VAL A 132 -2.30 3.66 -2.14
C VAL A 132 -1.43 2.42 -1.94
N GLY A 133 -0.70 2.01 -2.96
CA GLY A 133 0.09 0.78 -2.89
C GLY A 133 0.92 0.51 -4.14
N GLY A 134 1.79 -0.49 -4.02
CA GLY A 134 2.66 -0.96 -5.08
C GLY A 134 2.03 -2.09 -5.89
N ASN A 135 2.55 -2.29 -7.09
CA ASN A 135 2.04 -3.27 -8.05
C ASN A 135 0.53 -3.16 -8.24
N GLN A 136 0.09 -1.94 -8.60
CA GLN A 136 -1.25 -1.54 -9.00
C GLN A 136 -1.20 -1.08 -10.47
N SER A 137 -1.54 -1.96 -11.41
CA SER A 137 -1.28 -1.80 -12.85
C SER A 137 0.23 -1.68 -13.13
N ASN A 138 1.01 -2.60 -12.58
CA ASN A 138 2.48 -2.62 -12.63
C ASN A 138 3.18 -1.31 -12.16
N GLN A 139 2.54 -0.51 -11.31
CA GLN A 139 3.10 0.73 -10.78
C GLN A 139 2.71 1.00 -9.33
N TYR A 140 3.32 2.01 -8.70
CA TYR A 140 2.88 2.56 -7.43
C TYR A 140 1.87 3.68 -7.66
N ASN A 141 0.61 3.51 -7.24
CA ASN A 141 -0.44 4.51 -7.45
C ASN A 141 -1.53 4.43 -6.38
N VAL A 142 -2.59 5.22 -6.58
CA VAL A 142 -3.86 5.06 -5.87
C VAL A 142 -4.85 4.38 -6.80
N THR A 143 -5.50 3.31 -6.34
CA THR A 143 -6.52 2.58 -7.10
C THR A 143 -7.79 2.40 -6.29
N ARG A 144 -8.92 2.26 -6.97
CA ARG A 144 -10.21 1.97 -6.34
C ARG A 144 -10.39 0.46 -6.22
N VAL A 145 -10.49 -0.07 -5.00
CA VAL A 145 -10.70 -1.50 -4.73
C VAL A 145 -12.08 -1.70 -4.11
N ALA A 146 -12.89 -2.60 -4.67
CA ALA A 146 -14.25 -2.85 -4.19
C ALA A 146 -14.29 -3.27 -2.71
N LYS A 147 -15.23 -2.71 -1.94
CA LYS A 147 -15.32 -2.96 -0.48
C LYS A 147 -15.54 -4.43 -0.13
N ASN A 148 -16.25 -5.18 -0.99
CA ASN A 148 -16.50 -6.61 -0.80
C ASN A 148 -15.24 -7.49 -0.93
N ARG A 149 -14.13 -6.96 -1.43
CA ARG A 149 -12.84 -7.67 -1.52
C ARG A 149 -12.00 -7.52 -0.25
N LEU A 150 -12.39 -6.64 0.69
CA LEU A 150 -11.65 -6.42 1.92
C LEU A 150 -11.72 -7.68 2.80
N THR A 151 -10.55 -8.25 3.09
CA THR A 151 -10.41 -9.32 4.08
C THR A 151 -10.34 -8.73 5.48
N GLU A 152 -9.42 -7.79 5.71
CA GLU A 152 -9.26 -7.12 7.00
C GLU A 152 -8.51 -5.80 6.85
N ALA A 153 -8.84 -4.84 7.71
CA ALA A 153 -8.07 -3.62 7.90
C ALA A 153 -7.26 -3.67 9.20
N ARG A 154 -6.04 -3.16 9.15
CA ARG A 154 -5.06 -3.23 10.23
C ARG A 154 -4.49 -1.84 10.50
N ARG A 155 -4.75 -1.34 11.70
CA ARG A 155 -4.28 -0.03 12.15
C ARG A 155 -2.88 -0.12 12.74
N PRO A 156 -1.93 0.76 12.33
CA PRO A 156 -0.67 0.91 13.03
C PRO A 156 -0.91 1.23 14.50
N LYS A 157 -0.11 0.66 15.41
CA LYS A 157 -0.17 1.05 16.81
C LYS A 157 0.28 2.51 16.95
N TYR A 158 -0.55 3.33 17.59
CA TYR A 158 -0.26 4.73 17.92
C TYR A 158 -0.20 4.88 19.44
N ILE A 159 0.78 5.64 19.93
CA ILE A 159 0.75 6.13 21.32
C ILE A 159 -0.34 7.21 21.43
N ILE A 160 -0.34 8.16 20.47
CA ILE A 160 -1.39 9.15 20.26
C ILE A 160 -1.77 9.07 18.78
N GLN A 161 -3.04 8.74 18.50
CA GLN A 161 -3.53 8.64 17.12
C GLN A 161 -3.65 10.06 16.52
N PRO A 162 -3.07 10.33 15.32
CA PRO A 162 -3.23 11.62 14.64
C PRO A 162 -4.69 11.94 14.31
N LYS A 163 -5.06 13.23 14.26
CA LYS A 163 -6.46 13.63 13.97
C LYS A 163 -6.85 13.36 12.52
N SER A 164 -5.88 13.29 11.61
CA SER A 164 -6.08 12.85 10.23
C SER A 164 -6.49 11.38 10.11
N VAL A 165 -6.24 10.52 11.11
CA VAL A 165 -6.69 9.13 11.11
C VAL A 165 -8.19 9.07 11.39
N LYS A 166 -8.95 9.30 10.32
CA LYS A 166 -10.42 9.23 10.25
C LYS A 166 -10.83 8.69 8.88
N ARG A 167 -12.13 8.42 8.72
CA ARG A 167 -12.68 8.10 7.40
C ARG A 167 -12.58 9.33 6.50
N VAL A 168 -12.20 9.10 5.24
CA VAL A 168 -12.11 10.16 4.23
C VAL A 168 -13.02 9.76 3.08
N PHE A 169 -14.06 10.55 2.85
CA PHE A 169 -15.00 10.30 1.75
C PHE A 169 -14.58 11.08 0.51
N LEU A 170 -14.45 10.37 -0.61
CA LEU A 170 -14.02 10.89 -1.89
C LEU A 170 -15.13 10.69 -2.93
N ASN A 171 -15.12 11.51 -3.98
CA ASN A 171 -15.98 11.30 -5.13
C ASN A 171 -15.59 10.02 -5.88
N SER A 172 -16.55 9.38 -6.55
CA SER A 172 -16.35 8.11 -7.27
C SER A 172 -15.60 8.26 -8.61
N ASN A 173 -14.65 9.20 -8.70
CA ASN A 173 -13.90 9.46 -9.92
C ASN A 173 -12.84 8.37 -10.15
N GLY A 174 -12.71 7.89 -11.39
CA GLY A 174 -11.74 6.86 -11.79
C GLY A 174 -12.30 5.43 -11.89
N VAL A 175 -11.54 4.54 -12.51
CA VAL A 175 -11.94 3.15 -12.79
C VAL A 175 -11.81 2.28 -11.52
N VAL A 176 -12.78 1.40 -11.29
CA VAL A 176 -12.70 0.38 -10.23
C VAL A 176 -11.76 -0.73 -10.67
N SER A 177 -10.74 -1.04 -9.86
CA SER A 177 -9.79 -2.11 -10.14
C SER A 177 -10.45 -3.49 -10.00
N THR A 178 -10.30 -4.30 -11.05
CA THR A 178 -10.64 -5.72 -11.08
C THR A 178 -9.41 -6.62 -10.89
N ASN A 179 -8.21 -6.07 -11.07
CA ASN A 179 -6.91 -6.67 -10.81
C ASN A 179 -5.87 -5.56 -10.56
N GLU A 180 -5.04 -5.73 -9.54
CA GLU A 180 -3.98 -4.78 -9.20
C GLU A 180 -2.64 -5.15 -9.86
N SER A 181 -2.41 -6.39 -10.31
CA SER A 181 -1.22 -6.67 -11.12
C SER A 181 -1.41 -6.10 -12.52
#